data_AF-A0A7W0THC1-F1
#
_entry.id   AF-A0A7W0THC1-F1
#
_cell.length_a   1.000
_cell.length_b   1.000
_cell.length_c   1.000
_cell.angle_alpha   90.00
_cell.angle_beta   90.00
_cell.angle_gamma   90.00
#
_symmetry.space_group_name_H-M   'P 1'
#
loop_
_entity.id
_entity.type
_entity.pdbx_description
1 polymer ?
#
loop_
_entity_poly.entity_id
_entity_poly.type
_entity_poly.pdbx_seq_one_letter_code
_entity_poly.pdbx_strand_id
1 'polypeptide(L)'
;MEAERVAEAFAAARTDERLVLLEGFHALKHALRFGAELVAAAAADRAQVERLAQRLAPDVCARLGPLVVERPLEGLVARVPRTGVVAVARRPPLRAGALL
;
A
#
# COMPACT_ATOMS: atom_id res chain seq x y z
N MET A 1 -13.69 4.01 12.45
CA MET A 1 -12.77 2.94 12.95
C MET A 1 -11.74 2.48 11.91
N GLU A 2 -11.98 1.48 11.04
CA GLU A 2 -10.93 0.95 10.15
C GLU A 2 -10.61 1.87 8.95
N ALA A 3 -11.64 2.35 8.23
CA ALA A 3 -11.46 3.33 7.16
C ALA A 3 -10.84 4.66 7.65
N GLU A 4 -11.10 5.00 8.91
CA GLU A 4 -10.55 6.18 9.58
C GLU A 4 -9.06 6.00 9.89
N ARG A 5 -8.67 4.85 10.44
CA ARG A 5 -7.26 4.45 10.58
C ARG A 5 -6.51 4.46 9.25
N VAL A 6 -7.16 4.03 8.16
CA VAL A 6 -6.58 4.17 6.81
C VAL A 6 -6.38 5.64 6.45
N ALA A 7 -7.37 6.51 6.65
CA ALA A 7 -7.21 7.94 6.35
C ALA A 7 -6.07 8.59 7.16
N GLU A 8 -6.00 8.28 8.46
CA GLU A 8 -4.95 8.74 9.37
C GLU A 8 -3.56 8.31 8.91
N ALA A 9 -3.38 7.04 8.52
CA ALA A 9 -2.10 6.55 8.02
C ALA A 9 -1.64 7.28 6.74
N PHE A 10 -2.57 7.57 5.82
CA PHE A 10 -2.28 8.32 4.60
C PHE A 10 -1.97 9.80 4.88
N ALA A 11 -2.66 10.40 5.86
CA ALA A 11 -2.34 11.76 6.30
C ALA A 11 -0.95 11.82 6.95
N ALA A 12 -0.63 10.87 7.83
CA ALA A 12 0.66 10.77 8.50
C ALA A 12 1.82 10.58 7.50
N ALA A 13 1.61 9.79 6.44
CA ALA A 13 2.64 9.55 5.42
C ALA A 13 3.08 10.81 4.64
N ARG A 14 2.36 11.93 4.76
CA ARG A 14 2.74 13.22 4.15
C ARG A 14 3.81 13.97 4.95
N THR A 15 3.94 13.68 6.24
CA THR A 15 4.81 14.42 7.16
C THR A 15 5.77 13.52 7.93
N ASP A 16 5.48 12.23 8.09
CA ASP A 16 6.34 11.26 8.76
C ASP A 16 7.29 10.58 7.75
N GLU A 17 8.58 10.91 7.85
CA GLU A 17 9.63 10.34 7.00
C GLU A 17 9.81 8.82 7.14
N ARG A 18 9.30 8.22 8.23
CA ARG A 18 9.33 6.78 8.50
C ARG A 18 8.24 6.04 7.73
N LEU A 19 7.39 6.75 6.99
CA LEU A 19 6.33 6.19 6.17
C LEU A 19 6.60 6.49 4.69
N VAL A 20 6.02 5.67 3.82
CA VAL A 20 6.05 5.88 2.38
C VAL A 20 4.71 5.51 1.76
N LEU A 21 4.25 6.34 0.82
CA LEU A 21 3.10 6.06 -0.02
C LEU A 21 3.51 5.14 -1.17
N LEU A 22 2.72 4.10 -1.39
CA LEU A 22 2.85 3.15 -2.49
C LEU A 22 1.62 3.29 -3.39
N GLU A 23 1.85 3.63 -4.65
CA GLU A 23 0.78 3.92 -5.60
C GLU A 23 0.72 2.87 -6.71
N GLY A 24 -0.40 2.17 -6.78
CA GLY A 24 -0.68 1.17 -7.80
C GLY A 24 -0.15 -0.23 -7.46
N PHE A 25 -0.77 -1.22 -8.11
CA PHE A 25 -0.58 -2.63 -7.79
C PHE A 25 0.87 -3.10 -8.00
N HIS A 26 1.59 -2.53 -8.98
CA HIS A 26 2.99 -2.86 -9.22
C HIS A 26 3.89 -2.49 -8.02
N ALA A 27 3.71 -1.29 -7.44
CA ALA A 27 4.48 -0.88 -6.27
C ALA A 27 4.16 -1.78 -5.06
N LEU A 28 2.87 -2.05 -4.82
CA LEU A 28 2.41 -2.86 -3.69
C LEU A 28 2.93 -4.30 -3.76
N LYS A 29 2.84 -4.97 -4.92
CA LYS A 29 3.32 -6.35 -5.05
C LYS A 29 4.83 -6.45 -4.80
N HIS A 30 5.62 -5.49 -5.29
CA HIS A 30 7.06 -5.50 -5.08
C HIS A 30 7.41 -5.18 -3.63
N ALA A 31 6.74 -4.21 -3.01
CA ALA A 31 6.90 -3.94 -1.58
C ALA A 31 6.64 -5.21 -0.75
N LEU A 32 5.55 -5.92 -0.99
CA LEU A 32 5.25 -7.18 -0.29
C LEU A 32 6.31 -8.27 -0.54
N ARG A 33 6.78 -8.43 -1.79
CA ARG A 33 7.86 -9.38 -2.13
C ARG A 33 9.18 -9.05 -1.44
N PHE A 34 9.46 -7.77 -1.23
CA PHE A 34 10.64 -7.31 -0.48
C PHE A 34 10.42 -7.27 1.03
N GLY A 35 9.30 -7.80 1.53
CA GLY A 35 9.03 -7.89 2.97
C GLY A 35 8.63 -6.56 3.61
N ALA A 36 8.14 -5.59 2.82
CA ALA A 36 7.63 -4.34 3.38
C ALA A 36 6.48 -4.58 4.36
N GLU A 37 6.49 -3.83 5.45
CA GLU A 37 5.40 -3.78 6.42
C GLU A 37 4.38 -2.73 5.96
N LEU A 38 3.23 -3.19 5.47
CA LEU A 38 2.10 -2.30 5.15
C LEU A 38 1.37 -1.94 6.46
N VAL A 39 1.16 -0.65 6.69
CA VAL A 39 0.40 -0.16 7.85
C VAL A 39 -1.05 0.18 7.48
N ALA A 40 -1.31 0.46 6.20
CA ALA A 40 -2.66 0.62 5.65
C ALA A 40 -2.65 0.35 4.15
N ALA A 41 -3.74 -0.21 3.62
CA ALA A 41 -3.97 -0.29 2.18
C ALA A 41 -5.44 -0.01 1.85
N ALA A 42 -5.67 0.67 0.73
CA ALA A 42 -7.00 1.03 0.25
C ALA A 42 -7.16 0.69 -1.23
N ALA A 43 -8.35 0.25 -1.61
CA ALA A 43 -8.72 0.04 -3.01
C ALA A 43 -10.09 0.62 -3.32
N ALA A 44 -10.27 1.10 -4.56
CA ALA A 44 -11.59 1.51 -5.04
C ALA A 44 -12.51 0.31 -5.33
N ASP A 45 -11.93 -0.83 -5.74
CA ASP A 45 -12.58 -2.13 -5.94
C ASP A 45 -11.63 -3.21 -5.44
N ARG A 46 -11.92 -3.77 -4.25
CA ARG A 46 -11.08 -4.79 -3.63
C ARG A 46 -11.07 -6.07 -4.45
N ALA A 47 -12.21 -6.46 -5.02
CA ALA A 47 -12.30 -7.67 -5.82
C ALA A 47 -11.45 -7.57 -7.11
N GLN A 48 -11.35 -6.39 -7.73
CA GLN A 48 -10.44 -6.16 -8.85
C GLN A 48 -8.98 -6.34 -8.44
N VAL A 49 -8.59 -5.82 -7.27
CA VAL A 49 -7.23 -5.96 -6.74
C VAL A 49 -6.90 -7.42 -6.45
N GLU A 50 -7.84 -8.18 -5.86
CA GLU A 50 -7.69 -9.62 -5.63
C GLU A 50 -7.53 -10.39 -6.94
N ARG A 51 -8.33 -10.09 -7.97
CA ARG A 51 -8.16 -10.68 -9.32
C ARG A 51 -6.81 -10.34 -9.95
N LEU A 52 -6.34 -9.10 -9.79
CA LEU A 52 -5.00 -8.69 -10.25
C LEU A 52 -3.90 -9.46 -9.51
N ALA A 53 -4.05 -9.63 -8.19
CA ALA A 53 -3.12 -10.38 -7.37
C ALA A 53 -3.02 -11.85 -7.81
N GLN A 54 -4.16 -12.53 -7.94
CA GLN A 54 -4.21 -13.92 -8.41
C GLN A 54 -3.54 -14.09 -9.78
N ARG A 55 -3.76 -13.15 -10.71
CA ARG A 55 -3.23 -13.24 -12.07
C ARG A 55 -1.74 -12.92 -12.19
N LEU A 56 -1.26 -11.92 -11.44
CA LEU A 56 0.06 -11.30 -11.70
C LEU A 56 1.07 -11.51 -10.56
N ALA A 57 0.59 -11.83 -9.36
CA ALA A 57 1.41 -12.04 -8.18
C ALA A 57 0.72 -12.98 -7.18
N PRO A 58 0.44 -14.24 -7.57
CA PRO A 58 -0.28 -15.19 -6.72
C PRO A 58 0.44 -15.42 -5.38
N ASP A 59 1.76 -15.27 -5.35
CA ASP A 59 2.63 -15.35 -4.17
C ASP A 59 2.29 -14.32 -3.07
N VAL A 60 1.72 -13.16 -3.43
CA VAL A 60 1.35 -12.13 -2.43
C VAL A 60 -0.15 -12.04 -2.17
N CYS A 61 -0.98 -12.82 -2.86
CA CYS A 61 -2.44 -12.70 -2.80
C CYS A 61 -2.99 -12.91 -1.38
N ALA A 62 -2.52 -13.95 -0.69
CA ALA A 62 -2.94 -14.27 0.68
C ALA A 62 -2.58 -13.16 1.69
N ARG A 63 -1.48 -12.43 1.44
CA ARG A 63 -1.05 -11.30 2.28
C ARG A 63 -1.79 -10.02 1.95
N LEU A 64 -2.08 -9.76 0.67
CA LEU A 64 -2.68 -8.51 0.22
C LEU A 64 -4.17 -8.42 0.58
N GLY A 65 -4.94 -9.49 0.33
CA GLY A 65 -6.41 -9.47 0.48
C GLY A 65 -6.87 -8.94 1.85
N PRO A 66 -6.42 -9.51 2.98
CA PRO A 66 -6.83 -9.07 4.32
C PRO A 66 -6.47 -7.62 4.66
N LEU A 67 -5.46 -7.03 4.00
CA LEU A 67 -4.95 -5.70 4.32
C LEU A 67 -5.66 -4.57 3.56
N VAL A 68 -6.37 -4.90 2.48
CA VAL A 68 -6.99 -3.91 1.59
C VAL A 68 -8.40 -3.58 2.06
N VAL A 69 -8.61 -2.31 2.42
CA VAL A 69 -9.93 -1.76 2.74
C VAL A 69 -10.54 -1.15 1.48
N GLU A 70 -11.76 -1.55 1.12
CA GLU A 70 -12.47 -0.95 -0.01
C GLU A 70 -13.03 0.43 0.37
N ARG A 71 -12.67 1.48 -0.39
CA ARG A 71 -13.12 2.86 -0.20
C ARG A 71 -12.74 3.76 -1.38
N PRO A 72 -13.38 4.95 -1.51
CA PRO A 72 -12.91 6.01 -2.38
C PRO A 72 -11.45 6.38 -2.06
N LEU A 73 -10.65 6.63 -3.11
CA LEU A 73 -9.22 6.93 -3.02
C LEU A 73 -8.92 8.42 -3.17
N GLU A 74 -9.92 9.19 -3.56
CA GLU A 74 -9.88 10.65 -3.65
C GLU A 74 -9.52 11.23 -2.27
N GLY A 75 -8.56 12.15 -2.25
CA GLY A 75 -8.07 12.76 -1.01
C GLY A 75 -7.07 11.92 -0.21
N LEU A 76 -6.88 10.64 -0.52
CA LEU A 76 -5.77 9.85 0.01
C LEU A 76 -4.46 10.14 -0.76
N VAL A 77 -4.56 10.17 -2.08
CA VAL A 77 -3.44 10.42 -3.00
C VAL A 77 -3.75 11.58 -3.95
N ALA A 78 -2.72 12.21 -4.51
CA ALA A 78 -2.88 13.32 -5.44
C ALA A 78 -3.54 12.88 -6.77
N ARG A 79 -3.26 11.65 -7.21
CA ARG A 79 -3.85 11.07 -8.42
C ARG A 79 -4.13 9.59 -8.21
N VAL A 80 -5.38 9.19 -8.39
CA VAL A 80 -5.76 7.78 -8.26
C VAL A 80 -5.04 6.93 -9.34
N PRO A 81 -4.28 5.89 -8.95
CA PRO A 81 -3.62 5.00 -9.91
C PRO A 81 -4.63 4.20 -10.73
N ARG A 82 -4.28 3.85 -11.98
CA ARG A 82 -5.17 3.07 -12.86
C ARG A 82 -5.60 1.71 -12.31
N THR A 83 -4.78 1.11 -11.46
CA THR A 83 -5.09 -0.19 -10.82
C THR A 83 -5.93 -0.03 -9.55
N GLY A 84 -6.36 1.18 -9.20
CA GLY A 84 -7.31 1.44 -8.12
C GLY A 84 -6.86 0.98 -6.74
N VAL A 85 -5.56 0.96 -6.45
CA VAL A 85 -5.01 0.54 -5.15
C VAL A 85 -3.83 1.39 -4.72
N VAL A 86 -3.79 1.70 -3.44
CA VAL A 86 -2.75 2.50 -2.79
C VAL A 86 -2.47 1.93 -1.41
N ALA A 87 -1.26 2.14 -0.88
CA ALA A 87 -0.90 1.72 0.46
C ALA A 87 0.07 2.68 1.13
N VAL A 88 0.17 2.56 2.44
CA VAL A 88 1.23 3.16 3.26
C VAL A 88 2.05 2.02 3.84
N ALA A 89 3.36 2.13 3.74
CA ALA A 89 4.30 1.17 4.31
C ALA A 89 5.29 1.87 5.23
N ARG A 90 5.88 1.12 6.18
CA ARG A 90 7.04 1.60 6.91
C ARG A 90 8.24 1.70 5.98
N ARG A 91 8.96 2.82 6.07
CA ARG A 91 10.28 3.01 5.49
C ARG A 91 11.33 2.41 6.44
N PRO A 92 12.17 1.47 5.98
CA PRO A 92 13.29 0.99 6.78
C PRO A 92 14.25 2.14 7.15
N PRO A 93 14.83 2.16 8.36
CA PRO A 93 15.80 3.18 8.73
C PRO A 93 17.04 3.10 7.82
N LEU A 94 17.50 4.24 7.32
CA LEU A 94 18.73 4.30 6.54
C LEU A 94 19.91 4.02 7.48
N ARG A 95 20.62 2.91 7.27
CA ARG A 95 21.91 2.67 7.94
C ARG A 95 23.01 3.16 7.01
N ALA A 96 23.72 4.22 7.43
CA ALA A 96 24.76 4.86 6.61
C ALA A 96 25.88 3.89 6.14
N GLY A 97 26.07 2.75 6.82
CA GLY A 97 27.01 1.70 6.42
C GLY A 97 26.45 0.56 5.55
N ALA A 98 25.17 0.61 5.14
CA ALA A 98 24.55 -0.45 4.32
C ALA A 98 24.75 -0.28 2.81
N LEU A 99 25.48 0.77 2.39
CA LEU A 99 25.76 1.11 0.99
C LEU A 99 27.26 0.98 0.65
N LEU A 100 28.07 0.47 1.57
CA LEU A 100 29.52 0.29 1.45
C LEU A 100 29.91 -1.18 1.59
#